data_AF-A0A7Y6UQ41-F1
#
_entry.id   AF-A0A7Y6UQ41-F1
#
_cell.length_a   1.000
_cell.length_b   1.000
_cell.length_c   1.000
_cell.angle_alpha   90.00
_cell.angle_beta   90.00
_cell.angle_gamma   90.00
#
_symmetry.space_group_name_H-M   'P 1'
#
loop_
_entity.id
_entity.type
_entity.pdbx_description
1 polymer ?
#
loop_
_entity_poly.entity_id
_entity_poly.type
_entity_poly.pdbx_seq_one_letter_code
_entity_poly.pdbx_strand_id
1 'polypeptide(L)' 'MDILEFPHTRDQREAQERLRDAMREFNAAVKFAAKMGLEVDVSQVPCYASYSVEPLMLVNVAANIPGKLPNVDVGEF' A
#
# COMPACT_ATOMS: atom_id res chain seq x y z
N MET A 1 18.11 27.50 -11.27
CA MET A 1 17.58 27.31 -9.90
C MET A 1 17.99 25.89 -9.54
N ASP A 2 19.20 25.72 -9.03
CA ASP A 2 19.72 24.40 -8.67
C ASP A 2 19.10 23.98 -7.34
N ILE A 3 18.28 22.93 -7.38
CA ILE A 3 17.71 22.33 -6.19
C ILE A 3 18.87 21.63 -5.48
N LEU A 4 19.33 22.19 -4.36
CA LEU A 4 20.27 21.53 -3.46
C LEU A 4 19.55 20.32 -2.87
N GLU A 5 19.71 19.16 -3.49
CA GLU A 5 19.28 17.89 -2.91
C GLU A 5 20.14 17.61 -1.68
N PHE A 6 19.59 17.87 -0.50
CA PHE A 6 20.21 17.42 0.73
C PHE A 6 20.33 15.90 0.68
N PRO A 7 21.52 15.34 0.97
CA PRO A 7 21.69 13.90 0.98
C PRO A 7 20.70 13.31 1.97
N HIS A 8 19.92 12.33 1.52
CA HIS A 8 18.93 11.68 2.37
C HIS A 8 19.60 11.16 3.64
N THR A 9 18.96 11.40 4.79
CA THR A 9 19.41 10.83 6.05
C THR A 9 19.40 9.30 5.95
N ARG A 10 20.19 8.62 6.80
CA ARG A 10 20.20 7.16 6.85
C ARG A 10 18.78 6.59 6.98
N ASP A 11 17.97 7.19 7.85
CA ASP A 11 16.61 6.74 8.12
C ASP A 11 15.68 6.95 6.92
N GLN A 12 15.87 8.01 6.12
CA GLN A 12 15.14 8.23 4.87
C GLN A 12 15.47 7.18 3.80
N ARG A 13 16.75 6.80 3.68
CA ARG A 13 17.17 5.73 2.75
C ARG A 13 16.63 4.38 3.19
N GLU A 14 16.71 4.07 4.47
CA GLU A 14 16.15 2.84 5.02
C GLU A 14 14.63 2.78 4.79
N ALA A 15 13.90 3.88 5.03
CA ALA A 15 12.48 3.95 4.76
C ALA A 15 12.15 3.72 3.27
N GLN A 16 12.94 4.30 2.35
CA GLN A 16 12.78 4.08 0.91
C GLN A 16 13.03 2.62 0.52
N GLU A 17 14.08 1.99 1.05
CA GLU A 17 14.38 0.58 0.78
C GLU A 17 13.27 -0.34 1.30
N ARG A 18 12.83 -0.13 2.54
CA ARG A 18 11.72 -0.88 3.13
C ARG A 18 10.43 -0.74 2.33
N LEU A 19 10.10 0.47 1.87
CA LEU A 19 8.91 0.70 1.04
C LEU A 19 9.03 -0.02 -0.30
N ARG A 20 10.20 0.05 -0.95
CA ARG A 20 10.46 -0.62 -2.23
C ARG A 20 10.29 -2.13 -2.11
N ASP A 21 10.85 -2.72 -1.07
CA ASP A 21 10.85 -4.16 -0.88
C ASP A 21 9.44 -4.66 -0.51
N ALA A 22 8.72 -3.95 0.37
CA ALA A 22 7.31 -4.22 0.66
C ALA A 22 6.43 -4.16 -0.60
N MET A 23 6.64 -3.17 -1.46
CA MET A 23 5.87 -3.03 -2.70
C MET A 23 6.17 -4.17 -3.70
N ARG A 24 7.39 -4.72 -3.70
CA ARG A 24 7.72 -5.91 -4.53
C ARG A 24 6.97 -7.14 -4.05
N GLU A 25 6.98 -7.40 -2.75
CA GLU A 25 6.26 -8.54 -2.16
C GLU A 25 4.75 -8.43 -2.37
N PHE A 26 4.21 -7.24 -2.14
CA PHE A 26 2.81 -6.90 -2.42
C PHE A 26 2.43 -7.21 -3.88
N ASN A 27 3.22 -6.72 -4.84
CA ASN A 27 2.97 -6.97 -6.25
C ASN A 27 3.06 -8.47 -6.61
N ALA A 28 3.93 -9.23 -5.94
CA ALA A 28 4.02 -10.68 -6.14
C ALA A 28 2.75 -11.38 -5.62
N ALA A 29 2.24 -10.97 -4.44
CA ALA A 29 1.01 -11.51 -3.86
C ALA A 29 -0.22 -11.23 -4.74
N VAL A 30 -0.37 -9.99 -5.23
CA VAL A 30 -1.45 -9.61 -6.15
C VAL A 30 -1.41 -10.46 -7.43
N LYS A 31 -0.23 -10.60 -8.04
CA LYS A 31 -0.06 -11.45 -9.24
C LYS A 31 -0.40 -12.91 -8.96
N PHE A 32 -0.07 -13.42 -7.77
CA PHE A 32 -0.39 -14.78 -7.39
C PHE A 32 -1.90 -14.97 -7.22
N ALA A 33 -2.58 -14.05 -6.52
CA ALA A 33 -4.04 -14.09 -6.35
C ALA A 33 -4.77 -14.05 -7.71
N ALA A 34 -4.34 -13.16 -8.62
CA ALA A 34 -4.89 -13.10 -9.98
C ALA A 34 -4.66 -14.40 -10.77
N LYS A 35 -3.48 -15.02 -10.67
CA LYS A 35 -3.20 -16.33 -11.29
C LYS A 35 -4.08 -17.45 -10.76
N MET A 36 -4.53 -17.36 -9.51
CA MET A 36 -5.45 -18.33 -8.88
C MET A 36 -6.93 -18.06 -9.23
N GLY A 37 -7.20 -17.08 -10.08
CA GLY A 37 -8.57 -16.73 -10.50
C GLY A 37 -9.35 -15.95 -9.45
N LEU A 38 -8.67 -15.35 -8.45
CA LEU A 38 -9.30 -14.41 -7.53
C LEU A 38 -9.47 -13.06 -8.21
N GLU A 39 -10.60 -12.42 -7.96
CA GLU A 39 -10.84 -11.03 -8.31
C GLU A 39 -10.13 -10.15 -7.27
N VAL A 40 -9.09 -9.44 -7.69
CA VAL A 40 -8.30 -8.59 -6.81
C VAL A 40 -8.75 -7.14 -6.96
N ASP A 41 -9.19 -6.53 -5.86
CA ASP A 41 -9.52 -5.11 -5.78
C ASP A 41 -8.41 -4.37 -5.00
N VAL A 42 -7.99 -3.23 -5.53
CA VAL A 42 -6.99 -2.36 -4.91
C VAL A 42 -7.57 -0.96 -4.82
N SER A 43 -7.74 -0.47 -3.60
CA SER A 43 -8.30 0.85 -3.32
C SER A 43 -7.35 1.68 -2.46
N GLN A 44 -7.43 3.00 -2.59
CA GLN A 44 -6.70 3.92 -1.73
C GLN A 44 -7.61 4.40 -0.62
N VAL A 45 -7.12 4.35 0.62
CA VAL A 45 -7.88 4.77 1.81
C VAL A 45 -7.15 5.93 2.48
N PRO A 46 -7.81 7.07 2.72
CA PRO A 46 -7.19 8.18 3.44
C PRO A 46 -7.03 7.81 4.93
N CYS A 47 -5.83 8.03 5.45
CA CYS A 47 -5.48 7.88 6.86
C CYS A 47 -5.06 9.24 7.41
N TYR A 48 -5.74 9.69 8.46
CA TYR A 48 -5.48 10.97 9.08
C TYR A 48 -4.45 10.80 10.19
N ALA A 49 -3.30 11.45 10.04
CA ALA A 49 -2.26 11.46 11.06
C ALA A 49 -2.35 12.76 11.87
N SER A 50 -2.12 12.69 13.18
CA SER A 50 -2.17 13.86 14.08
C SER A 50 -1.10 14.92 13.79
N TYR A 51 -0.08 14.59 13.00
CA TYR A 51 1.06 15.45 12.67
C TYR A 51 0.99 16.08 11.27
N SER A 52 -0.05 15.80 10.47
CA SER A 52 -0.21 16.32 9.11
C SER A 52 -1.66 16.73 8.83
N VAL A 53 -1.84 17.89 8.20
CA VAL A 53 -3.14 18.35 7.71
C VAL A 53 -3.56 17.58 6.44
N GLU A 54 -2.57 17.15 5.65
CA GLU A 54 -2.81 16.31 4.47
C GLU A 54 -2.90 14.84 4.90
N PRO A 55 -3.96 14.11 4.48
CA PRO A 55 -4.11 12.70 4.81
C PRO A 55 -3.07 11.85 4.06
N LEU A 56 -2.56 10.84 4.76
CA LEU A 56 -1.73 9.80 4.16
C LEU A 56 -2.62 8.84 3.37
N MET A 57 -2.27 8.55 2.12
CA MET A 57 -3.02 7.56 1.33
C MET A 57 -2.43 6.17 1.58
N LEU A 58 -3.20 5.30 2.22
CA LEU A 58 -2.88 3.88 2.38
C LEU A 58 -3.43 3.08 1.21
N VAL A 59 -2.84 1.91 0.98
CA VAL A 59 -3.33 0.94 -0.02
C VAL A 59 -4.07 -0.16 0.71
N ASN A 60 -5.36 -0.32 0.40
CA ASN A 60 -6.18 -1.44 0.84
C ASN A 60 -6.33 -2.44 -0.30
N VAL A 61 -6.22 -3.74 0.00
CA VAL A 61 -6.33 -4.81 -0.99
C VAL A 61 -7.21 -5.93 -0.50
N ALA A 62 -8.13 -6.33 -1.37
CA ALA A 62 -8.99 -7.48 -1.18
C ALA A 62 -8.81 -8.47 -2.34
N ALA A 63 -8.94 -9.76 -2.05
CA ALA A 63 -8.97 -10.81 -3.05
C ALA A 63 -10.22 -11.67 -2.82
N ASN A 64 -11.12 -11.67 -3.80
CA ASN A 64 -12.44 -12.26 -3.68
C ASN A 64 -12.58 -13.46 -4.61
N ILE A 65 -13.36 -14.45 -4.18
CA ILE A 65 -13.76 -15.56 -5.05
C ILE A 65 -14.89 -15.05 -5.95
N PRO A 66 -14.77 -15.15 -7.29
CA PRO A 66 -15.81 -14.69 -8.20
C PRO A 66 -17.19 -15.30 -7.84
N GLY A 67 -18.21 -14.46 -7.73
CA GLY A 67 -19.57 -14.88 -7.38
C GLY A 67 -19.84 -15.09 -5.88
N LYS A 68 -18.84 -14.89 -5.01
CA LYS A 68 -19.06 -14.71 -3.57
C LYS A 68 -18.97 -13.23 -3.21
N LEU A 69 -19.91 -12.74 -2.40
CA LEU A 69 -19.81 -11.40 -1.83
C LEU A 69 -18.53 -11.30 -0.98
N PRO A 70 -17.78 -10.19 -1.08
CA PRO A 70 -16.65 -9.95 -0.20
C PRO A 70 -17.12 -10.00 1.26
N ASN A 71 -16.46 -10.80 2.09
CA ASN A 71 -16.56 -10.62 3.54
C ASN A 71 -15.84 -9.33 3.86
N VAL A 72 -16.59 -8.23 3.99
CA VAL A 72 -16.05 -6.97 4.46
C VAL A 72 -15.76 -7.15 5.94
N ASP A 73 -14.54 -7.59 6.27
CA ASP A 73 -14.00 -7.43 7.62
C ASP A 73 -13.76 -5.94 7.82
N VAL A 74 -14.76 -5.28 8.40
CA VAL A 74 -14.64 -3.93 8.97
C VAL A 74 -13.78 -4.06 10.23
N GLY A 75 -12.48 -4.26 10.04
CA GLY A 75 -11.51 -4.25 11.13
C GLY A 75 -11.36 -2.84 11.67
N GLU A 76 -11.68 -2.67 12.95
CA GLU A 76 -11.59 -1.41 13.71
C GLU A 76 -10.22 -0.75 13.58
N PHE A 77 -10.23 0.57 13.30
CA PHE A 77 -9.05 1.45 13.35
C PHE A 77 -8.85 2.00 14.77
#